data_AF-V7I5S1-F1
#
_entry.id   AF-V7I5S1-F1
#
_cell.length_a   1.000
_cell.length_b   1.000
_cell.length_c   1.000
_cell.angle_alpha   90.00
_cell.angle_beta   90.00
_cell.angle_gamma   90.00
#
_symmetry.space_group_name_H-M   'P 1'
#
loop_
_entity.id
_entity.type
_entity.pdbx_description
1 polymer ?
#
loop_
_entity_poly.entity_id
_entity_poly.type
_entity_poly.pdbx_seq_one_letter_code
_entity_poly.pdbx_strand_id
1 'polypeptide(L)'
;MGSAIKLYTRGSWSHASIALDENLEELYSFSRKYTWNPFIGTFMEEDIEGGVFAVKTETQCMVLKVSVTDEQYASAEDIISRFKANRQAYGYSVLGLIYFMLGRPRYSNSKYTCAGFVTHVIEGAQVAEFEKHGSLVQPDDFMHLDAEVVYEGLIRDYRRSLTWTVGRMAANVI
;
A
#
# COMPACT_ATOMS: atom_id res chain seq x y z
N MET A 1 15.69 -11.16 0.74
CA MET A 1 15.25 -12.39 0.04
C MET A 1 14.03 -12.08 -0.82
N GLY A 2 14.27 -11.71 -2.08
CA GLY A 2 13.23 -11.61 -3.11
C GLY A 2 13.21 -12.91 -3.89
N SER A 3 12.13 -13.67 -3.81
CA SER A 3 12.03 -14.99 -4.42
C SER A 3 10.71 -15.08 -5.21
N ALA A 4 10.84 -15.42 -6.49
CA ALA A 4 9.82 -15.73 -7.50
C ALA A 4 8.86 -14.62 -7.99
N ILE A 5 8.38 -13.70 -7.15
CA ILE A 5 7.35 -12.72 -7.57
C ILE A 5 7.93 -11.63 -8.51
N LYS A 6 9.17 -11.19 -8.23
CA LYS A 6 9.84 -10.10 -8.95
C LYS A 6 10.18 -10.43 -10.41
N LEU A 7 10.19 -11.72 -10.79
CA LEU A 7 10.54 -12.12 -12.16
C LEU A 7 9.36 -11.97 -13.13
N TYR A 8 8.12 -11.91 -12.62
CA TYR A 8 6.91 -11.84 -13.44
C TYR A 8 6.14 -10.52 -13.31
N THR A 9 6.29 -9.83 -12.18
CA THR A 9 5.91 -8.42 -12.07
C THR A 9 7.11 -7.58 -12.53
N ARG A 10 7.12 -7.21 -13.83
CA ARG A 10 8.12 -6.28 -14.41
C ARG A 10 8.01 -4.85 -13.84
N GLY A 11 7.25 -4.65 -12.78
CA GLY A 11 7.06 -3.36 -12.14
C GLY A 11 8.25 -2.97 -11.27
N SER A 12 8.47 -1.68 -11.15
CA SER A 12 9.51 -1.08 -10.32
C SER A 12 9.27 -1.36 -8.83
N TRP A 13 8.01 -1.53 -8.45
CA TRP A 13 7.58 -1.72 -7.06
C TRP A 13 6.91 -3.07 -6.83
N SER A 14 7.34 -3.78 -5.76
CA SER A 14 6.87 -5.13 -5.45
C SER A 14 5.79 -5.22 -4.37
N HIS A 15 5.46 -4.09 -3.73
CA HIS A 15 4.48 -4.01 -2.65
C HIS A 15 3.83 -2.62 -2.62
N ALA A 16 2.59 -2.55 -2.16
CA ALA A 16 1.85 -1.31 -1.97
C ALA A 16 1.12 -1.34 -0.62
N SER A 17 1.09 -0.21 0.06
CA SER A 17 0.39 0.01 1.32
C SER A 17 -0.31 1.37 1.25
N ILE A 18 -1.33 1.58 2.07
CA ILE A 18 -2.02 2.87 2.22
C ILE A 18 -1.90 3.35 3.67
N ALA A 19 -1.66 4.64 3.86
CA ALA A 19 -1.73 5.32 5.14
C ALA A 19 -2.81 6.40 5.08
N LEU A 20 -3.34 6.78 6.24
CA LEU A 20 -4.30 7.87 6.38
C LEU A 20 -3.66 9.12 7.01
N ASP A 21 -2.34 9.11 7.23
CA ASP A 21 -1.61 10.22 7.82
C ASP A 21 -0.30 10.48 7.05
N GLU A 22 0.19 11.71 7.13
CA GLU A 22 1.42 12.11 6.43
C GLU A 22 2.69 11.53 7.05
N ASN A 23 2.67 11.13 8.33
CA ASN A 23 3.83 10.57 9.03
C ASN A 23 4.00 9.06 8.76
N LEU A 24 3.05 8.44 8.06
CA LEU A 24 2.94 7.00 7.86
C LEU A 24 3.03 6.26 9.21
N GLU A 25 2.29 6.72 10.21
CA GLU A 25 2.18 6.08 11.53
C GLU A 25 1.60 4.68 11.42
N GLU A 26 0.53 4.53 10.65
CA GLU A 26 -0.10 3.25 10.37
C GLU A 26 -0.16 2.99 8.85
N LEU A 27 0.59 1.98 8.40
CA LEU A 27 0.47 1.44 7.05
C LEU A 27 -0.44 0.22 7.02
N TYR A 28 -1.45 0.28 6.17
CA TYR A 28 -2.40 -0.78 5.96
C TYR A 28 -2.11 -1.51 4.66
N SER A 29 -1.94 -2.83 4.74
CA SER A 29 -1.77 -3.66 3.54
C SER A 29 -2.12 -5.13 3.79
N PHE A 30 -2.29 -5.89 2.71
CA PHE A 30 -2.30 -7.35 2.79
C PHE A 30 -0.89 -7.89 2.54
N SER A 31 -0.35 -8.57 3.53
CA SER A 31 1.01 -9.10 3.50
C SER A 31 1.06 -10.58 3.88
N ARG A 32 2.13 -11.26 3.49
CA ARG A 32 2.37 -12.67 3.85
C ARG A 32 2.59 -12.75 5.36
N LYS A 33 1.84 -13.63 6.04
CA LYS A 33 1.96 -13.89 7.48
C LYS A 33 3.31 -14.52 7.80
N TYR A 34 3.81 -15.35 6.88
CA TYR A 34 5.11 -16.00 6.99
C TYR A 34 5.89 -15.85 5.69
N THR A 35 7.16 -15.44 5.77
CA THR A 35 8.05 -15.26 4.61
C THR A 35 8.26 -16.54 3.80
N TRP A 36 8.26 -17.69 4.47
CA TRP A 36 8.47 -19.03 3.88
C TRP A 36 7.19 -19.68 3.32
N ASN A 37 6.00 -19.20 3.72
CA ASN A 37 4.74 -19.75 3.25
C ASN A 37 3.96 -18.69 2.45
N PRO A 38 3.99 -18.75 1.10
CA PRO A 38 3.28 -17.77 0.28
C PRO A 38 1.75 -17.88 0.43
N PHE A 39 1.23 -19.03 0.87
CA PHE A 39 -0.20 -19.38 0.94
C PHE A 39 -0.97 -18.75 2.09
N ILE A 40 -0.28 -18.18 3.09
CA ILE A 40 -0.91 -17.58 4.26
C ILE A 40 -0.49 -16.13 4.34
N GLY A 41 -1.46 -15.23 4.18
CA GLY A 41 -1.29 -13.82 4.46
C GLY A 41 -2.58 -13.24 5.03
N THR A 42 -2.44 -12.09 5.67
CA THR A 42 -3.47 -11.45 6.49
C THR A 42 -3.42 -9.94 6.28
N PHE A 43 -4.46 -9.25 6.71
CA PHE A 43 -4.43 -7.81 6.84
C PHE A 43 -3.40 -7.43 7.93
N MET A 44 -2.43 -6.61 7.55
CA MET A 44 -1.34 -6.13 8.38
C MET A 44 -1.50 -4.63 8.62
N GLU A 45 -1.15 -4.23 9.83
CA GLU A 45 -0.94 -2.84 10.23
C GLU A 45 0.52 -2.76 10.64
N GLU A 46 1.27 -1.92 9.96
CA GLU A 46 2.72 -1.82 10.11
C GLU A 46 3.12 -0.37 10.35
N ASP A 47 4.08 -0.16 11.23
CA ASP A 47 4.75 1.13 11.43
C ASP A 47 6.10 1.08 10.71
N ILE A 48 6.45 2.15 9.99
CA ILE A 48 7.73 2.27 9.28
C ILE A 48 8.94 2.34 10.23
N GLU A 49 8.75 2.77 11.47
CA GLU A 49 9.81 2.74 12.51
C GLU A 49 9.87 1.41 13.26
N GLY A 50 8.87 0.54 13.07
CA GLY A 50 8.72 -0.74 13.74
C GLY A 50 8.75 -1.95 12.81
N GLY A 51 8.53 -3.13 13.39
CA GLY A 51 8.23 -4.36 12.67
C GLY A 51 9.22 -4.73 11.56
N VAL A 52 8.68 -5.02 10.37
CA VAL A 52 9.46 -5.52 9.23
C VAL A 52 10.41 -4.46 8.66
N PHE A 53 10.04 -3.18 8.76
CA PHE A 53 10.83 -2.08 8.20
C PHE A 53 12.04 -1.72 9.07
N ALA A 54 11.93 -1.85 10.39
CA ALA A 54 13.07 -1.76 11.30
C ALA A 54 14.14 -2.84 11.04
N VAL A 55 13.73 -4.01 10.54
CA VAL A 55 14.65 -5.12 10.19
C VAL A 55 15.14 -5.00 8.75
N LYS A 56 14.31 -4.54 7.82
CA LYS A 56 14.64 -4.36 6.39
C LYS A 56 14.96 -2.90 6.09
N THR A 57 16.03 -2.44 6.70
CA THR A 57 16.46 -1.03 6.66
C THR A 57 16.86 -0.52 5.27
N GLU A 58 17.14 -1.41 4.33
CA GLU A 58 17.51 -1.09 2.93
C GLU A 58 16.30 -1.12 1.96
N THR A 59 15.07 -1.02 2.48
CA THR A 59 13.86 -1.02 1.64
C THR A 59 13.67 0.34 0.97
N GLN A 60 13.76 0.36 -0.36
CA GLN A 60 13.38 1.51 -1.18
C GLN A 60 11.85 1.63 -1.23
N CYS A 61 11.34 2.86 -1.12
CA CYS A 61 9.92 3.19 -1.27
C CYS A 61 9.75 4.50 -2.05
N MET A 62 8.54 4.66 -2.58
CA MET A 62 8.02 5.90 -3.11
C MET A 62 6.71 6.19 -2.37
N VAL A 63 6.52 7.45 -1.95
CA VAL A 63 5.31 7.89 -1.25
C VAL A 63 4.54 8.80 -2.18
N LEU A 64 3.31 8.38 -2.47
CA LEU A 64 2.35 9.13 -3.25
C LEU A 64 1.34 9.77 -2.30
N LYS A 65 1.14 11.08 -2.43
CA LYS A 65 0.13 11.84 -1.70
C LYS A 65 -1.03 12.16 -2.63
N VAL A 66 -2.22 11.69 -2.27
CA VAL A 66 -3.46 11.97 -2.99
C VAL A 66 -4.25 13.00 -2.18
N SER A 67 -4.69 14.07 -2.84
CA SER A 67 -5.59 15.04 -2.20
C SER A 67 -7.01 14.49 -2.18
N VAL A 68 -7.66 14.48 -1.02
CA VAL A 68 -9.00 13.92 -0.81
C VAL A 68 -9.88 14.91 -0.04
N THR A 69 -11.19 14.80 -0.20
CA THR A 69 -12.16 15.52 0.64
C THR A 69 -12.32 14.84 1.99
N ASP A 70 -12.92 15.56 2.95
CA ASP A 70 -13.22 15.01 4.28
C ASP A 70 -14.14 13.77 4.19
N GLU A 71 -15.09 13.77 3.24
CA GLU A 71 -15.98 12.63 3.01
C GLU A 71 -15.24 11.42 2.45
N GLN A 72 -14.34 11.63 1.49
CA GLN A 72 -13.50 10.56 0.93
C GLN A 72 -12.57 9.99 2.00
N TYR A 73 -11.97 10.85 2.83
CA TYR A 73 -11.16 10.44 3.97
C TYR A 73 -11.96 9.58 4.95
N ALA A 74 -13.12 10.06 5.41
CA ALA A 74 -13.98 9.33 6.34
C ALA A 74 -14.45 7.99 5.76
N SER A 75 -14.73 7.93 4.45
CA SER A 75 -15.07 6.68 3.77
C SER A 75 -13.91 5.69 3.75
N ALA A 76 -12.69 6.15 3.42
CA ALA A 76 -11.49 5.32 3.45
C ALA A 76 -11.20 4.78 4.87
N GLU A 77 -11.35 5.63 5.88
CA GLU A 77 -11.21 5.26 7.29
C GLU A 77 -12.23 4.20 7.70
N ASP A 78 -13.51 4.37 7.37
CA ASP A 78 -14.56 3.39 7.66
C ASP A 78 -14.26 2.04 6.98
N ILE A 79 -13.87 2.05 5.71
CA ILE A 79 -13.46 0.82 4.99
C ILE A 79 -12.33 0.13 5.73
N ILE A 80 -11.24 0.83 6.03
CA ILE A 80 -10.07 0.28 6.74
C ILE A 80 -10.47 -0.23 8.12
N SER A 81 -11.33 0.49 8.85
CA SER A 81 -11.80 0.10 10.18
C SER A 81 -12.55 -1.23 10.15
N ARG A 82 -13.33 -1.51 9.10
CA ARG A 82 -14.02 -2.79 8.91
C ARG A 82 -13.03 -3.94 8.67
N PHE A 83 -11.93 -3.68 7.94
CA PHE A 83 -10.83 -4.63 7.82
C PHE A 83 -10.10 -4.86 9.15
N LYS A 84 -9.87 -3.79 9.95
CA LYS A 84 -9.29 -3.88 11.31
C LYS A 84 -10.18 -4.72 12.25
N ALA A 85 -11.50 -4.50 12.23
CA ALA A 85 -12.45 -5.21 13.07
C ALA A 85 -12.62 -6.69 12.69
N ASN A 86 -12.54 -7.01 11.39
CA ASN A 86 -12.78 -8.36 10.86
C ASN A 86 -11.51 -9.04 10.32
N ARG A 87 -10.33 -8.73 10.88
CA ARG A 87 -9.02 -9.25 10.39
C ARG A 87 -9.00 -10.75 10.13
N GLN A 88 -9.66 -11.56 10.98
CA GLN A 88 -9.68 -13.01 10.85
C GLN A 88 -10.53 -13.52 9.66
N ALA A 89 -11.46 -12.70 9.15
CA ALA A 89 -12.32 -13.04 8.02
C ALA A 89 -11.63 -12.82 6.66
N TYR A 90 -10.53 -12.06 6.64
CA TYR A 90 -9.82 -11.72 5.40
C TYR A 90 -8.47 -12.44 5.32
N GLY A 91 -8.13 -12.92 4.13
CA GLY A 91 -6.88 -13.62 3.87
C GLY A 91 -6.18 -13.13 2.61
N TYR A 92 -4.94 -13.53 2.42
CA TYR A 92 -4.18 -13.23 1.22
C TYR A 92 -4.56 -14.15 0.05
N SER A 93 -4.63 -13.58 -1.15
CA SER A 93 -5.04 -14.31 -2.36
C SER A 93 -3.85 -14.89 -3.14
N VAL A 94 -3.36 -16.08 -2.77
CA VAL A 94 -2.34 -16.76 -3.60
C VAL A 94 -2.86 -17.20 -4.94
N LEU A 95 -4.10 -17.68 -4.99
CA LEU A 95 -4.75 -17.90 -6.27
C LEU A 95 -4.91 -16.56 -7.03
N GLY A 96 -5.05 -15.43 -6.32
CA GLY A 96 -4.99 -14.10 -6.93
C GLY A 96 -3.67 -13.84 -7.65
N LEU A 97 -2.52 -14.17 -7.06
CA LEU A 97 -1.22 -14.10 -7.73
C LEU A 97 -1.14 -14.98 -8.99
N ILE A 98 -1.69 -16.19 -8.96
CA ILE A 98 -1.71 -17.07 -10.14
C ILE A 98 -2.58 -16.48 -11.26
N TYR A 99 -3.78 -16.02 -10.91
CA TYR A 99 -4.70 -15.38 -11.86
C TYR A 99 -4.12 -14.08 -12.42
N PHE A 100 -3.44 -13.30 -11.57
CA PHE A 100 -2.67 -12.12 -11.94
C PHE A 100 -1.60 -12.46 -12.99
N MET A 101 -0.80 -13.51 -12.77
CA MET A 101 0.21 -13.96 -13.75
C MET A 101 -0.41 -14.44 -15.07
N LEU A 102 -1.64 -14.94 -15.04
CA LEU A 102 -2.42 -15.35 -16.21
C LEU A 102 -3.20 -14.20 -16.85
N GLY A 103 -3.12 -12.96 -16.32
CA GLY A 103 -3.86 -11.80 -16.79
C GLY A 103 -5.38 -11.93 -16.64
N ARG A 104 -5.86 -12.80 -15.73
CA ARG A 104 -7.29 -13.07 -15.54
C ARG A 104 -7.76 -12.45 -14.23
N PRO A 105 -8.88 -11.71 -14.22
CA PRO A 105 -9.42 -11.18 -12.99
C PRO A 105 -9.87 -12.34 -12.09
N ARG A 106 -9.56 -12.21 -10.80
CA ARG A 106 -10.10 -13.06 -9.76
C ARG A 106 -11.09 -12.25 -8.92
N TYR A 107 -12.31 -12.74 -8.86
CA TYR A 107 -13.37 -12.23 -8.00
C TYR A 107 -13.31 -12.95 -6.66
N SER A 108 -13.04 -12.24 -5.58
CA SER A 108 -12.98 -12.79 -4.23
C SER A 108 -13.33 -11.72 -3.21
N ASN A 109 -14.37 -11.94 -2.42
CA ASN A 109 -14.86 -10.94 -1.45
C ASN A 109 -14.04 -10.91 -0.15
N SER A 110 -13.19 -11.93 0.07
CA SER A 110 -12.42 -12.10 1.30
C SER A 110 -10.91 -12.29 1.08
N LYS A 111 -10.43 -12.18 -0.16
CA LYS A 111 -9.00 -12.38 -0.47
C LYS A 111 -8.45 -11.31 -1.39
N TYR A 112 -7.46 -10.58 -0.88
CA TYR A 112 -6.86 -9.43 -1.56
C TYR A 112 -5.35 -9.62 -1.77
N THR A 113 -4.83 -9.02 -2.84
CA THR A 113 -3.40 -8.71 -2.98
C THR A 113 -3.12 -7.36 -2.31
N CYS A 114 -1.86 -6.98 -2.11
CA CYS A 114 -1.53 -5.68 -1.54
C CYS A 114 -2.08 -4.51 -2.38
N ALA A 115 -1.78 -4.49 -3.68
CA ALA A 115 -2.32 -3.48 -4.60
C ALA A 115 -3.85 -3.59 -4.77
N GLY A 116 -4.42 -4.81 -4.79
CA GLY A 116 -5.87 -4.96 -4.89
C GLY A 116 -6.61 -4.46 -3.65
N PHE A 117 -6.01 -4.55 -2.47
CA PHE A 117 -6.56 -3.94 -1.26
C PHE A 117 -6.51 -2.41 -1.32
N VAL A 118 -5.36 -1.82 -1.68
CA VAL A 118 -5.23 -0.37 -1.84
C VAL A 118 -6.24 0.16 -2.86
N THR A 119 -6.40 -0.55 -3.98
CA THR A 119 -7.42 -0.25 -5.00
C THR A 119 -8.83 -0.28 -4.42
N HIS A 120 -9.16 -1.33 -3.65
CA HIS A 120 -10.48 -1.46 -3.02
C HIS A 120 -10.81 -0.30 -2.07
N VAL A 121 -9.81 0.20 -1.33
CA VAL A 121 -9.98 1.37 -0.47
C VAL A 121 -10.18 2.64 -1.31
N ILE A 122 -9.35 2.87 -2.32
CA ILE A 122 -9.42 4.06 -3.20
C ILE A 122 -10.76 4.13 -3.94
N GLU A 123 -11.19 3.03 -4.57
CA GLU A 123 -12.46 2.97 -5.30
C GLU A 123 -13.65 3.05 -4.36
N GLY A 124 -13.61 2.33 -3.22
CA GLY A 124 -14.68 2.36 -2.23
C GLY A 124 -14.85 3.72 -1.56
N ALA A 125 -13.76 4.47 -1.41
CA ALA A 125 -13.75 5.84 -0.92
C ALA A 125 -14.06 6.88 -2.01
N GLN A 126 -14.28 6.44 -3.26
CA GLN A 126 -14.52 7.30 -4.42
C GLN A 126 -13.40 8.33 -4.65
N VAL A 127 -12.15 7.96 -4.34
CA VAL A 127 -10.96 8.80 -4.55
C VAL A 127 -10.54 8.76 -6.01
N ALA A 128 -10.52 7.57 -6.61
CA ALA A 128 -10.23 7.37 -8.03
C ALA A 128 -10.82 6.04 -8.52
N GLU A 129 -10.93 5.88 -9.83
CA GLU A 129 -11.37 4.65 -10.49
C GLU A 129 -10.22 4.06 -11.33
N PHE A 130 -10.12 2.73 -11.35
CA PHE A 130 -9.13 2.04 -12.19
C PHE A 130 -9.81 1.35 -13.36
N GLU A 131 -9.21 1.43 -14.56
CA GLU A 131 -9.75 0.81 -15.78
C GLU A 131 -9.69 -0.73 -15.78
N LYS A 132 -9.08 -1.32 -14.74
CA LYS A 132 -8.89 -2.77 -14.60
C LYS A 132 -9.37 -3.25 -13.24
N HIS A 133 -9.80 -4.50 -13.22
CA HIS A 133 -10.23 -5.15 -11.98
C HIS A 133 -9.13 -5.10 -10.91
N GLY A 134 -9.46 -4.74 -9.66
CA GLY A 134 -8.47 -4.56 -8.56
C GLY A 134 -7.50 -5.72 -8.33
N SER A 135 -7.89 -6.97 -8.62
CA SER A 135 -6.98 -8.13 -8.56
C SER A 135 -5.93 -8.20 -9.68
N LEU A 136 -6.01 -7.31 -10.67
CA LEU A 136 -5.05 -7.10 -11.76
C LEU A 136 -4.26 -5.80 -11.61
N VAL A 137 -4.51 -5.01 -10.56
CA VAL A 137 -3.74 -3.80 -10.26
C VAL A 137 -2.38 -4.20 -9.68
N GLN A 138 -1.34 -3.56 -10.20
CA GLN A 138 0.05 -3.61 -9.75
C GLN A 138 0.39 -2.31 -9.01
N PRO A 139 1.40 -2.33 -8.13
CA PRO A 139 1.88 -1.12 -7.46
C PRO A 139 2.21 0.04 -8.43
N ASP A 140 2.82 -0.25 -9.57
CA ASP A 140 3.17 0.74 -10.58
C ASP A 140 1.94 1.46 -11.18
N ASP A 141 0.75 0.85 -11.11
CA ASP A 141 -0.47 1.47 -11.64
C ASP A 141 -0.90 2.69 -10.84
N PHE A 142 -0.54 2.76 -9.56
CA PHE A 142 -0.82 3.92 -8.71
C PHE A 142 -0.09 5.18 -9.17
N MET A 143 0.95 5.05 -10.00
CA MET A 143 1.63 6.21 -10.59
C MET A 143 0.78 6.96 -11.63
N HIS A 144 -0.36 6.38 -12.06
CA HIS A 144 -1.30 7.05 -12.96
C HIS A 144 -2.40 7.83 -12.21
N LEU A 145 -2.42 7.77 -10.88
CA LEU A 145 -3.32 8.60 -10.07
C LEU A 145 -2.92 10.07 -10.17
N ASP A 146 -3.88 10.96 -9.98
CA ASP A 146 -3.62 12.38 -9.73
C ASP A 146 -3.04 12.53 -8.32
N ALA A 147 -1.74 12.28 -8.20
CA ALA A 147 -1.02 12.17 -6.95
C ALA A 147 0.34 12.90 -7.03
N GLU A 148 0.75 13.48 -5.90
CA GLU A 148 2.06 14.09 -5.75
C GLU A 148 3.07 13.06 -5.24
N VAL A 149 4.24 12.94 -5.88
CA VAL A 149 5.36 12.18 -5.34
C VAL A 149 6.04 13.02 -4.26
N VAL A 150 5.77 12.74 -2.99
CA VAL A 150 6.32 13.51 -1.86
C VAL A 150 7.64 12.97 -1.34
N TYR A 151 7.98 11.72 -1.67
CA TYR A 151 9.24 11.10 -1.29
C TYR A 151 9.61 9.93 -2.20
N GLU A 152 10.90 9.76 -2.47
CA GLU A 152 11.49 8.57 -3.07
C GLU A 152 12.85 8.30 -2.40
N GLY A 153 13.04 7.09 -1.88
CA GLY A 153 14.27 6.72 -1.20
C GLY A 153 14.08 5.58 -0.20
N LEU A 154 14.94 5.52 0.81
CA LEU A 154 14.85 4.49 1.85
C LEU A 154 13.70 4.79 2.81
N ILE A 155 12.86 3.80 3.10
CA ILE A 155 11.68 4.00 3.97
C ILE A 155 12.05 4.47 5.38
N ARG A 156 13.20 4.04 5.91
CA ARG A 156 13.72 4.47 7.23
C ARG A 156 14.05 5.95 7.31
N ASP A 157 14.27 6.60 6.17
CA ASP A 157 14.64 8.01 6.08
C ASP A 157 13.44 8.92 5.78
N TYR A 158 12.25 8.35 5.56
CA TYR A 158 11.04 9.10 5.24
C TYR A 158 10.68 10.14 6.31
N ARG A 159 10.44 9.73 7.58
CA ARG A 159 10.08 10.68 8.66
C ARG A 159 11.15 11.75 8.88
N ARG A 160 12.42 11.39 8.68
CA ARG A 160 13.53 12.36 8.74
C ARG A 160 13.42 13.40 7.63
N SER A 161 13.01 13.00 6.42
CA SER A 161 12.79 13.93 5.31
C SER A 161 11.65 14.92 5.57
N LEU A 162 10.58 14.51 6.26
CA LEU A 162 9.48 15.41 6.65
C LEU A 162 9.95 16.55 7.56
N THR A 163 10.74 16.23 8.59
CA THR A 163 11.29 17.25 9.51
C THR A 163 12.19 18.26 8.81
N TRP A 164 12.90 17.84 7.76
CA TRP A 164 13.75 18.73 6.97
C TRP A 164 12.94 19.68 6.08
N THR A 165 11.81 19.23 5.54
CA THR A 165 10.88 20.07 4.76
C THR A 165 10.25 21.15 5.64
N VAL A 166 9.82 20.81 6.86
CA VAL A 166 9.27 21.78 7.83
C VAL A 166 10.34 22.80 8.27
N GLY A 167 11.59 22.35 8.46
CA GLY A 167 12.72 23.22 8.79
C GLY A 167 13.08 24.24 7.69
N ARG A 168 12.80 23.95 6.41
CA ARG A 168 12.97 24.92 5.31
C ARG A 168 11.85 25.95 5.24
N MET A 169 10.62 25.60 5.59
CA MET A 169 9.52 26.58 5.66
C MET A 169 9.72 27.59 6.81
N ALA A 170 10.36 27.20 7.90
CA ALA A 170 10.71 28.11 8.99
C ALA A 170 11.91 29.03 8.69
N ALA A 171 12.69 28.76 7.64
CA ALA A 171 13.92 29.50 7.32
C ALA A 171 13.77 30.49 6.15
N ASN A 172 12.62 30.55 5.47
CA ASN A 172 12.33 31.53 4.43
C ASN A 172 10.87 31.97 4.51
N VAL A 173 10.59 32.85 5.49
CA VAL A 173 9.49 33.81 5.38
C VAL A 173 10.12 35.21 5.45
N ILE A 174 10.54 35.68 4.28
CA ILE A 174 10.29 37.03 3.77
C ILE A 174 9.56 36.83 2.44
#